data_AF-A0A2K3J6V9-F1
#
_entry.id   AF-A0A2K3J6V9-F1
#
_cell.length_a   1.000
_cell.length_b   1.000
_cell.length_c   1.000
_cell.angle_alpha   90.00
_cell.angle_beta   90.00
_cell.angle_gamma   90.00
#
_symmetry.space_group_name_H-M   'P 1'
#
loop_
_entity.id
_entity.type
_entity.pdbx_description
1 polymer ?
#
loop_
_entity_poly.entity_id
_entity_poly.type
_entity_poly.pdbx_seq_one_letter_code
_entity_poly.pdbx_strand_id
1 'polypeptide(L)'
;MNIEYENNQYFVNISLKNNQDKIGWISGTSLVTVEEDDIHLTGAGIDEKVEPGETIYLQLFSLEVDESITDPPLTLSYTVFPSGKTYSVEI
;
A
#
# COMPACT_ATOMS: atom_id res chain seq x y z
N MET A 1 4.43 2.21 9.63
CA MET A 1 3.28 1.59 8.95
C MET A 1 2.40 0.96 10.01
N ASN A 2 1.09 1.09 9.88
CA ASN A 2 0.12 0.47 10.78
C ASN A 2 -0.95 -0.23 9.92
N ILE A 3 -1.31 -1.47 10.27
CA ILE A 3 -2.39 -2.23 9.62
C ILE A 3 -3.40 -2.64 10.69
N GLU A 4 -4.66 -2.35 10.41
CA GLU A 4 -5.80 -2.73 11.24
C GLU A 4 -6.79 -3.53 10.37
N TYR A 5 -7.38 -4.57 10.93
CA TYR A 5 -8.45 -5.33 10.29
C TYR A 5 -9.74 -5.14 11.09
N GLU A 6 -10.71 -4.44 10.51
CA GLU A 6 -11.99 -4.13 11.15
C GLU A 6 -13.13 -4.21 10.13
N ASN A 7 -14.28 -4.74 10.54
CA ASN A 7 -15.47 -4.86 9.68
C ASN A 7 -15.17 -5.49 8.32
N ASN A 8 -14.40 -6.57 8.32
CA ASN A 8 -13.98 -7.29 7.13
C ASN A 8 -13.16 -6.48 6.13
N GLN A 9 -12.43 -5.46 6.59
CA GLN A 9 -11.59 -4.60 5.75
C GLN A 9 -10.24 -4.36 6.40
N TYR A 10 -9.21 -4.28 5.57
CA TYR A 10 -7.90 -3.80 5.99
C TYR A 10 -7.83 -2.28 5.88
N PHE A 11 -7.29 -1.63 6.90
CA PHE A 11 -6.93 -0.22 6.92
C PHE A 11 -5.42 -0.11 7.08
N VAL A 12 -4.76 0.56 6.14
CA VAL A 12 -3.30 0.63 6.06
C VAL A 12 -2.85 2.08 6.03
N ASN A 13 -2.11 2.48 7.06
CA ASN A 13 -1.56 3.82 7.18
C ASN A 13 -0.06 3.81 6.86
N ILE A 14 0.35 4.58 5.85
CA ILE A 14 1.73 4.60 5.32
C ILE A 14 2.25 6.03 5.30
N SER A 15 3.50 6.23 5.74
CA SER A 15 4.25 7.46 5.45
C SER A 15 5.15 7.24 4.24
N LEU A 16 4.94 7.97 3.16
CA LEU A 16 5.73 7.87 1.94
C LEU A 16 6.68 9.07 1.85
N LYS A 17 7.99 8.81 1.89
CA LYS A 17 9.03 9.83 1.64
C LYS A 17 9.62 9.65 0.25
N ASN A 18 9.56 10.68 -0.59
CA ASN A 18 10.22 10.65 -1.90
C ASN A 18 11.70 10.98 -1.76
N ASN A 19 12.56 9.95 -1.80
CA ASN A 19 14.02 10.12 -1.82
C ASN A 19 14.60 10.18 -3.24
N GLN A 20 13.76 10.24 -4.28
CA GLN A 20 14.21 10.45 -5.66
C GLN A 20 14.59 11.92 -5.88
N ASP A 21 15.34 12.20 -6.93
CA ASP A 21 15.70 13.54 -7.41
C ASP A 21 14.61 14.19 -8.29
N LYS A 22 13.46 13.53 -8.42
CA LYS A 22 12.32 13.91 -9.27
C LYS A 22 11.00 13.59 -8.57
N ILE A 23 9.92 14.21 -9.06
CA ILE A 23 8.55 13.91 -8.60
C ILE A 23 8.29 12.41 -8.75
N GLY A 24 7.72 11.81 -7.71
CA GLY A 24 7.36 10.40 -7.67
C GLY A 24 6.04 10.16 -6.96
N TRP A 25 5.45 9.00 -7.17
CA TRP A 25 4.24 8.55 -6.49
C TRP A 25 4.23 7.04 -6.44
N ILE A 26 3.30 6.46 -5.69
CA ILE A 26 3.02 5.03 -5.71
C ILE A 26 1.62 4.76 -6.26
N SER A 27 1.48 3.61 -6.90
CA SER A 27 0.23 3.09 -7.45
C SER A 27 0.20 1.58 -7.38
N GLY A 28 -0.94 0.96 -7.74
CA GLY A 28 -1.09 -0.49 -7.78
C GLY A 28 -0.73 -1.13 -6.44
N THR A 29 -1.32 -0.62 -5.38
CA THR A 29 -1.03 -1.05 -4.00
C THR A 29 -1.94 -2.21 -3.60
N SER A 30 -1.37 -3.29 -3.07
CA SER A 30 -2.12 -4.44 -2.57
C SER A 30 -1.47 -5.07 -1.35
N LEU A 31 -2.28 -5.79 -0.55
CA LEU A 31 -1.79 -6.76 0.43
C LEU A 31 -1.84 -8.14 -0.21
N VAL A 32 -0.74 -8.87 -0.10
CA VAL A 32 -0.61 -10.25 -0.59
C VAL A 32 -0.54 -11.18 0.62
N THR A 33 -1.42 -12.17 0.67
CA THR A 33 -1.44 -13.18 1.73
C THR A 33 -0.38 -14.26 1.48
N VAL A 34 -0.15 -15.13 2.46
CA VAL A 34 0.73 -16.32 2.29
C VAL A 34 0.22 -17.27 1.21
N GLU A 35 -1.09 -17.29 0.98
CA GLU A 35 -1.74 -18.11 -0.04
C GLU A 35 -1.71 -17.45 -1.43
N GLU A 36 -0.99 -16.33 -1.56
CA GLU A 36 -0.85 -15.52 -2.78
C GLU A 36 -2.14 -14.83 -3.24
N ASP A 37 -3.11 -14.64 -2.34
CA ASP A 37 -4.29 -13.82 -2.62
C ASP A 37 -3.92 -12.34 -2.63
N ASP A 38 -4.38 -11.61 -3.65
CA ASP A 38 -4.15 -10.18 -3.82
C ASP A 38 -5.37 -9.37 -3.37
N ILE A 39 -5.22 -8.67 -2.24
CA ILE A 39 -6.19 -7.76 -1.67
C ILE A 39 -5.82 -6.34 -2.10
N HIS A 40 -6.52 -5.85 -3.11
CA HIS A 40 -6.31 -4.51 -3.64
C HIS A 40 -6.63 -3.44 -2.59
N LEU A 41 -5.71 -2.49 -2.45
CA LEU A 41 -5.88 -1.32 -1.59
C LEU A 41 -6.20 -0.09 -2.44
N THR A 42 -7.18 0.69 -1.98
CA THR A 42 -7.49 2.03 -2.50
C THR A 42 -7.41 3.05 -1.37
N GLY A 43 -7.49 4.35 -1.65
CA GLY A 43 -7.60 5.35 -0.58
C GLY A 43 -7.02 6.71 -0.89
N ALA A 44 -6.99 7.55 0.14
CA ALA A 44 -6.52 8.91 0.03
C ALA A 44 -4.99 8.96 -0.11
N GLY A 45 -4.53 9.74 -1.09
CA GLY A 45 -3.11 9.94 -1.40
C GLY A 45 -2.50 8.88 -2.34
N ILE A 46 -3.22 7.84 -2.74
CA ILE A 46 -2.79 6.99 -3.86
C ILE A 46 -2.70 7.85 -5.12
N ASP A 47 -1.67 7.61 -5.93
CA ASP A 47 -1.35 8.38 -7.14
C ASP A 47 -1.04 9.87 -6.89
N GLU A 48 -0.98 10.31 -5.64
CA GLU A 48 -0.57 11.65 -5.29
C GLU A 48 0.92 11.85 -5.57
N LYS A 49 1.22 12.88 -6.35
CA LYS A 49 2.58 13.25 -6.71
C LYS A 49 3.28 13.87 -5.52
N VAL A 50 4.45 13.34 -5.20
CA VAL A 50 5.31 13.77 -4.08
C VAL A 50 6.56 14.42 -4.64
N GLU A 51 6.83 15.67 -4.27
CA GLU A 51 8.05 16.37 -4.68
C GLU A 51 9.31 15.73 -4.06
N PRO A 52 10.49 15.90 -4.66
CA PRO A 52 11.75 15.44 -4.09
C PRO A 52 11.96 15.90 -2.64
N GLY A 53 12.26 14.95 -1.75
CA GLY A 53 12.51 15.21 -0.33
C GLY A 53 11.25 15.35 0.53
N GLU A 54 10.06 15.45 -0.06
CA GLU A 54 8.81 15.55 0.68
C GLU A 54 8.36 14.21 1.26
N THR A 55 7.50 14.30 2.27
CA THR A 55 6.85 13.15 2.91
C THR A 55 5.35 13.39 2.96
N ILE A 56 4.58 12.42 2.49
CA ILE A 56 3.11 12.43 2.60
C ILE A 56 2.64 11.25 3.44
N TYR A 57 1.38 11.32 3.89
CA TYR A 57 0.73 10.26 4.65
C TYR A 57 -0.45 9.72 3.84
N LEU A 58 -0.47 8.41 3.67
CA LEU A 58 -1.46 7.68 2.91
C LEU A 58 -2.38 6.92 3.86
N GLN A 59 -3.68 7.01 3.60
CA GLN A 59 -4.71 6.26 4.32
C GLN A 59 -5.39 5.34 3.31
N LEU A 60 -4.98 4.08 3.33
CA LEU A 60 -5.44 3.07 2.39
C LEU A 60 -6.42 2.12 3.07
N PHE A 61 -7.32 1.55 2.29
CA PHE A 61 -8.25 0.55 2.73
C PHE A 61 -8.56 -0.46 1.62
N SER A 62 -8.89 -1.69 2.00
CA SER A 62 -9.38 -2.70 1.07
C SER A 62 -10.89 -2.58 0.87
N LEU A 63 -11.41 -3.23 -0.17
CA LEU A 63 -12.82 -3.63 -0.19
C LEU A 63 -13.09 -4.67 0.91
N GLU A 64 -14.36 -5.05 1.10
CA GLU A 64 -14.71 -6.15 2.00
C GLU A 64 -13.99 -7.44 1.57
N VAL A 65 -13.39 -8.10 2.54
CA VAL A 65 -12.50 -9.25 2.42
C VAL A 65 -13.17 -10.43 3.12
N ASP A 66 -13.18 -11.60 2.48
CA ASP A 66 -13.67 -12.83 3.12
C ASP A 66 -12.82 -13.14 4.37
N GLU A 67 -13.44 -13.52 5.48
CA GLU A 67 -12.74 -13.84 6.73
C GLU A 67 -11.67 -14.94 6.53
N SER A 68 -11.85 -15.82 5.54
CA SER A 68 -10.91 -16.90 5.22
C SER A 68 -9.56 -16.45 4.65
N ILE A 69 -9.45 -15.23 4.12
CA ILE A 69 -8.21 -14.69 3.52
C ILE A 69 -7.51 -13.67 4.43
N THR A 70 -7.82 -13.72 5.74
CA THR A 70 -7.37 -12.71 6.72
C THR A 70 -6.07 -13.07 7.45
N ASP A 71 -5.52 -14.25 7.17
CA ASP A 71 -4.44 -14.82 7.96
C ASP A 71 -3.08 -14.18 7.64
N PRO A 72 -2.37 -13.62 8.64
CA PRO A 72 -1.01 -13.13 8.48
C PRO A 72 0.00 -14.29 8.34
N PRO A 73 1.21 -14.04 7.81
CA PRO A 73 1.78 -12.74 7.42
C PRO A 73 1.22 -12.14 6.12
N LEU A 74 1.26 -10.81 6.04
CA LEU A 74 0.82 -10.04 4.88
C LEU A 74 2.02 -9.34 4.25
N THR A 75 2.05 -9.26 2.92
CA THR A 75 3.05 -8.51 2.18
C THR A 75 2.39 -7.33 1.47
N LEU A 76 2.81 -6.10 1.76
CA LEU A 76 2.37 -4.95 0.99
C LEU A 76 3.20 -4.84 -0.29
N SER A 77 2.53 -4.90 -1.44
CA SER A 77 3.07 -4.66 -2.77
C SER A 77 2.66 -3.27 -3.26
N TYR A 78 3.56 -2.55 -3.94
CA TYR A 78 3.28 -1.25 -4.53
C TYR A 78 4.23 -0.95 -5.70
N THR A 79 3.75 -0.19 -6.68
CA THR A 79 4.56 0.24 -7.84
C THR A 79 4.96 1.70 -7.69
N VAL A 80 6.26 1.97 -7.81
CA VAL A 80 6.83 3.32 -7.71
C VAL A 80 6.98 3.94 -9.10
N PHE A 81 6.51 5.17 -9.26
CA PHE A 81 6.68 5.95 -10.48
C PHE A 81 7.68 7.11 -10.30
N PRO A 82 8.37 7.52 -11.37
CA PRO A 82 8.23 7.06 -12.76
C PRO A 82 9.07 5.82 -13.12
N SER A 83 9.73 5.16 -12.15
CA SER A 83 10.57 3.99 -12.44
C SER A 83 9.77 2.79 -12.95
N GLY A 84 8.47 2.72 -12.60
CA GLY A 84 7.60 1.59 -12.92
C GLY A 84 7.99 0.31 -12.17
N LYS A 85 8.86 0.41 -11.15
CA LYS A 85 9.33 -0.74 -10.38
C LYS A 85 8.36 -1.06 -9.26
N THR A 86 8.01 -2.33 -9.15
CA THR A 86 7.24 -2.87 -8.04
C THR A 86 8.17 -3.26 -6.90
N TYR A 87 7.75 -2.94 -5.68
CA TYR A 87 8.43 -3.28 -4.44
C TYR A 87 7.45 -3.97 -3.51
N SER A 88 7.97 -4.82 -2.64
CA SER A 88 7.18 -5.48 -1.61
C SER A 88 7.84 -5.35 -0.24
N VAL A 89 7.02 -5.33 0.81
CA VAL A 89 7.46 -5.34 2.20
C VAL A 89 6.57 -6.28 3.00
N GLU A 90 7.19 -7.26 3.66
CA GLU A 90 6.52 -8.13 4.63
C GLU A 90 6.20 -7.35 5.90
N ILE A 91 5.02 -7.59 6.48
CA ILE A 91 4.43 -6.80 7.58
C ILE A 91 4.21 -7.67 8.81
#